data_AF-A0A369BQN1-F1
#
_entry.id   AF-A0A369BQN1-F1
#
_cell.length_a   1.000
_cell.length_b   1.000
_cell.length_c   1.000
_cell.angle_alpha   90.00
_cell.angle_beta   90.00
_cell.angle_gamma   90.00
#
_symmetry.space_group_name_H-M   'P 1'
#
loop_
_entity.id
_entity.type
_entity.pdbx_description
1 polymer ?
#
loop_
_entity_poly.entity_id
_entity_poly.type
_entity_poly.pdbx_seq_one_letter_code
_entity_poly.pdbx_strand_id
1 'polypeptide(L)'
;MAETANLKLPLIDGSMTADVPRDLNALAQSVDTSVTEALANITVPDATTTTKGIVQLNDTTNSTSTTQAPTANAVKKAYEAATVAQATANAANMAATAAETPTGAQTKVNNAVGPLASLLTGTKTNTVAAINELFTFASNGKTQVAAAITGKGVPASGSDTFPQMAAKIGQIVTGKRYASGTVAIAATSPTTVSGIGFWPRVVFYTAPDHAYCFFISRLPVMGRELNYGFWLGYSQFGLSGAAYEEGSASKQFLLSDGFNIHGPTSSGSFQTVDWYAFE
;
A
#
# COMPACT_ATOMS: atom_id res chain seq x y z
N MET A 1 -46.64 59.74 82.67
CA MET A 1 -47.62 60.66 82.05
C MET A 1 -48.28 59.88 80.93
N ALA A 2 -49.58 60.08 80.68
CA ALA A 2 -50.22 59.42 79.55
C ALA A 2 -49.73 60.09 78.24
N GLU A 3 -49.70 59.37 77.13
CA GLU A 3 -49.22 59.87 75.84
C GLU A 3 -50.14 59.43 74.69
N THR A 4 -50.10 60.13 73.56
CA THR A 4 -50.76 59.69 72.32
C THR A 4 -50.07 58.46 71.72
N ALA A 5 -50.76 57.74 70.84
CA ALA A 5 -50.33 56.40 70.41
C ALA A 5 -49.13 56.44 69.45
N ASN A 6 -49.10 57.38 68.51
CA ASN A 6 -48.15 57.36 67.39
C ASN A 6 -46.98 58.33 67.59
N LEU A 7 -47.27 59.61 67.81
CA LEU A 7 -46.31 60.70 68.00
C LEU A 7 -45.80 60.82 69.43
N LYS A 8 -46.34 60.04 70.36
CA LYS A 8 -45.96 60.05 71.78
C LYS A 8 -46.08 61.45 72.41
N LEU A 9 -47.13 62.18 72.06
CA LEU A 9 -47.38 63.52 72.60
C LEU A 9 -47.87 63.40 74.06
N PRO A 10 -47.33 64.20 75.01
CA PRO A 10 -47.77 64.15 76.41
C PRO A 10 -49.24 64.53 76.59
N LEU A 11 -49.92 63.83 77.49
CA LEU A 11 -51.28 64.09 77.93
C LEU A 11 -51.29 64.52 79.41
N ILE A 12 -52.09 65.53 79.72
CA ILE A 12 -52.44 65.94 81.08
C ILE A 12 -53.40 64.88 81.66
N ASP A 13 -53.36 64.63 82.96
CA ASP A 13 -54.13 63.58 83.66
C ASP A 13 -55.56 63.39 83.09
N GLY A 14 -55.83 62.19 82.57
CA GLY A 14 -57.07 61.84 81.88
C GLY A 14 -58.32 61.80 82.75
N SER A 15 -58.18 61.98 84.07
CA SER A 15 -59.29 62.13 85.02
C SER A 15 -59.75 63.58 85.21
N MET A 16 -59.01 64.57 84.69
CA MET A 16 -59.34 65.99 84.79
C MET A 16 -60.39 66.39 83.73
N THR A 17 -61.56 66.86 84.18
CA THR A 17 -62.67 67.29 83.32
C THR A 17 -62.71 68.80 83.06
N ALA A 18 -61.73 69.55 83.59
CA ALA A 18 -61.60 70.98 83.35
C ALA A 18 -61.33 71.27 81.85
N ASP A 19 -61.86 72.38 81.35
CA ASP A 19 -61.84 72.70 79.91
C ASP A 19 -60.42 72.71 79.33
N VAL A 20 -59.44 73.34 79.99
CA VAL A 20 -58.07 73.45 79.46
C VAL A 20 -57.34 72.09 79.35
N PRO A 21 -57.25 71.24 80.40
CA PRO A 21 -56.68 69.89 80.27
C PRO A 21 -57.39 69.02 79.23
N ARG A 22 -58.73 69.08 79.18
CA ARG A 22 -59.51 68.32 78.20
C ARG A 22 -59.17 68.75 76.77
N ASP A 23 -59.17 70.06 76.50
CA ASP A 23 -58.98 70.58 75.16
C ASP A 23 -57.52 70.40 74.69
N LEU A 24 -56.53 70.48 75.58
CA LEU A 24 -55.13 70.17 75.27
C LEU A 24 -54.90 68.69 74.96
N ASN A 25 -55.54 67.79 75.73
CA ASN A 25 -55.50 66.36 75.44
C ASN A 25 -56.21 66.01 74.12
N ALA A 26 -57.36 66.63 73.85
CA ALA A 26 -58.09 66.48 72.61
C ALA A 26 -57.28 67.00 71.41
N LEU A 27 -56.56 68.11 71.57
CA LEU A 27 -55.66 68.63 70.55
C LEU A 27 -54.48 67.69 70.30
N ALA A 28 -53.86 67.15 71.35
CA ALA A 28 -52.78 66.18 71.20
C ALA A 28 -53.24 64.93 70.44
N GLN A 29 -54.41 64.38 70.79
CA GLN A 29 -55.00 63.24 70.09
C GLN A 29 -55.40 63.57 68.64
N SER A 30 -55.94 64.76 68.41
CA SER A 30 -56.30 65.25 67.08
C SER A 30 -55.06 65.38 66.19
N VAL A 31 -53.99 65.99 66.71
CA VAL A 31 -52.69 66.11 66.00
C VAL A 31 -52.09 64.73 65.72
N ASP A 32 -52.12 63.80 66.70
CA ASP A 32 -51.67 62.42 66.52
C ASP A 32 -52.39 61.72 65.37
N THR A 33 -53.71 61.89 65.34
CA THR A 33 -54.59 61.30 64.32
C THR A 33 -54.33 61.92 62.95
N SER A 34 -54.37 63.26 62.84
CA SER A 34 -54.19 63.96 61.56
C SER A 34 -52.82 63.73 60.94
N VAL A 35 -51.75 63.66 61.74
CA VAL A 35 -50.41 63.37 61.23
C VAL A 35 -50.32 61.92 60.78
N THR A 36 -50.91 60.98 61.52
CA THR A 36 -50.95 59.56 61.13
C THR A 36 -51.71 59.37 59.81
N GLU A 37 -52.86 60.04 59.64
CA GLU A 37 -53.62 60.05 58.39
C GLU A 37 -52.85 60.70 57.23
N ALA A 38 -52.12 61.79 57.49
CA ALA A 38 -51.29 62.45 56.49
C ALA A 38 -50.12 61.57 56.03
N LEU A 39 -49.44 60.87 56.95
CA LEU A 39 -48.36 59.94 56.63
C LEU A 39 -48.86 58.69 55.92
N ALA A 40 -50.06 58.20 56.25
CA ALA A 40 -50.67 57.05 55.58
C ALA A 40 -50.86 57.29 54.06
N ASN A 41 -51.00 58.55 53.65
CA ASN A 41 -51.15 58.94 52.25
C ASN A 41 -49.82 59.15 51.50
N ILE A 42 -48.66 59.07 52.19
CA ILE A 42 -47.34 59.15 51.55
C ILE A 42 -46.90 57.74 51.17
N THR A 43 -47.30 57.28 49.98
CA THR A 43 -46.79 56.05 49.37
C THR A 43 -45.91 56.39 48.16
N VAL A 44 -44.69 55.85 48.11
CA VAL A 44 -43.83 55.94 46.91
C VAL A 44 -44.00 54.64 46.13
N PRO A 45 -44.56 54.67 44.90
CA PRO A 45 -44.74 53.46 44.11
C PRO A 45 -43.40 52.92 43.59
N ASP A 46 -43.40 51.65 43.20
CA ASP A 46 -42.29 51.06 42.45
C ASP A 46 -42.13 51.74 41.09
N ALA A 47 -40.90 51.83 40.60
CA ALA A 47 -40.66 52.40 39.28
C ALA A 47 -41.16 51.47 38.18
N THR A 48 -41.65 52.06 37.10
CA THR A 48 -41.98 51.38 35.85
C THR A 48 -41.24 52.07 34.71
N THR A 49 -41.35 51.53 33.49
CA THR A 49 -40.78 52.16 32.29
C THR A 49 -41.43 53.51 31.95
N THR A 50 -42.59 53.82 32.53
CA THR A 50 -43.34 55.06 32.26
C THR A 50 -43.54 55.93 33.50
N THR A 51 -43.34 55.40 34.70
CA THR A 51 -43.58 56.09 35.98
C THR A 51 -42.35 55.99 36.87
N LYS A 52 -41.90 57.12 37.42
CA LYS A 52 -40.77 57.15 38.37
C LYS A 52 -41.19 56.54 39.71
N GLY A 53 -40.27 55.85 40.37
CA GLY A 53 -40.52 55.19 41.66
C GLY A 53 -39.24 54.61 42.26
N ILE A 54 -39.38 53.78 43.29
CA ILE A 54 -38.28 53.05 43.92
C ILE A 54 -37.98 51.74 43.17
N VAL A 55 -36.72 51.28 43.17
CA VAL A 55 -36.27 50.04 42.51
C VAL A 55 -35.31 49.29 43.41
N GLN A 56 -35.44 47.96 43.46
CA GLN A 56 -34.48 47.08 44.13
C GLN A 56 -33.26 46.84 43.22
N LEU A 57 -32.06 46.97 43.76
CA LEU A 57 -30.82 46.70 43.02
C LEU A 57 -30.50 45.21 42.99
N ASN A 58 -29.95 44.71 41.88
CA ASN A 58 -29.53 43.32 41.72
C ASN A 58 -28.09 43.24 41.19
N ASP A 59 -27.26 42.42 41.85
CA ASP A 59 -25.83 42.23 41.55
C ASP A 59 -25.51 40.93 40.76
N THR A 60 -26.53 40.18 40.35
CA THR A 60 -26.40 38.97 39.54
C THR A 60 -26.35 39.30 38.04
N THR A 61 -25.71 38.44 37.25
CA THR A 61 -25.56 38.62 35.80
C THR A 61 -26.51 37.75 34.97
N ASN A 62 -27.39 36.99 35.62
CA ASN A 62 -28.32 36.04 34.99
C ASN A 62 -29.79 36.29 35.37
N SER A 63 -30.09 37.41 36.03
CA SER A 63 -31.46 37.77 36.40
C SER A 63 -32.30 38.09 35.16
N THR A 64 -33.53 37.58 35.14
CA THR A 64 -34.56 37.92 34.15
C THR A 64 -35.61 38.89 34.70
N SER A 65 -35.40 39.43 35.90
CA SER A 65 -36.35 40.36 36.53
C SER A 65 -36.47 41.66 35.74
N THR A 66 -37.71 42.12 35.57
CA THR A 66 -38.03 43.41 34.94
C THR A 66 -38.30 44.52 35.96
N THR A 67 -38.29 44.20 37.26
CA THR A 67 -38.58 45.14 38.36
C THR A 67 -37.35 45.56 39.17
N GLN A 68 -36.16 45.09 38.76
CA GLN A 68 -34.90 45.34 39.45
C GLN A 68 -33.91 46.04 38.52
N ALA A 69 -33.06 46.89 39.07
CA ALA A 69 -31.99 47.56 38.33
C ALA A 69 -30.65 46.85 38.55
N PRO A 70 -29.83 46.66 37.50
CA PRO A 70 -28.51 46.07 37.64
C PRO A 70 -27.56 47.02 38.38
N THR A 71 -26.68 46.47 39.21
CA THR A 71 -25.55 47.23 39.78
C THR A 71 -24.43 47.43 38.75
N ALA A 72 -23.54 48.40 38.97
CA ALA A 72 -22.34 48.58 38.15
C ALA A 72 -21.44 47.33 38.12
N ASN A 73 -21.42 46.55 39.21
CA ASN A 73 -20.66 45.31 39.31
C ASN A 73 -21.25 44.19 38.44
N ALA A 74 -22.57 44.05 38.37
CA ALA A 74 -23.22 43.13 37.44
C ALA A 74 -22.90 43.49 35.97
N VAL A 75 -22.96 44.77 35.61
CA VAL A 75 -22.63 45.25 34.25
C VAL A 75 -21.16 44.99 33.92
N LYS A 76 -20.25 45.27 34.86
CA LYS A 76 -18.81 45.02 34.69
C LYS A 76 -18.54 43.53 34.45
N LYS A 77 -19.10 42.64 35.27
CA LYS A 77 -18.94 41.17 35.12
C LYS A 77 -19.45 40.69 33.76
N ALA A 78 -20.59 41.20 33.29
CA ALA A 78 -21.13 40.86 31.97
C ALA A 78 -20.21 41.34 30.83
N TYR A 79 -19.66 42.55 30.94
CA TYR A 79 -18.72 43.10 29.96
C TYR A 79 -17.40 42.31 29.92
N GLU A 80 -16.85 41.93 31.08
CA GLU A 80 -15.65 41.10 31.17
C GLU A 80 -15.87 39.73 30.52
N ALA A 81 -17.00 39.08 30.78
CA ALA A 81 -17.35 37.80 30.15
C ALA A 81 -17.46 37.90 28.62
N ALA A 82 -18.09 38.97 28.11
CA ALA A 82 -18.18 39.23 26.68
C ALA A 82 -16.79 39.46 26.04
N THR A 83 -15.91 40.16 26.74
CA THR A 83 -14.54 40.42 26.28
C THR A 83 -13.72 39.12 26.20
N VAL A 84 -13.84 38.24 27.20
CA VAL A 84 -13.20 36.91 27.19
C VAL A 84 -13.73 36.04 26.05
N ALA A 85 -15.05 36.05 25.82
CA ALA A 85 -15.66 35.33 24.71
C ALA A 85 -15.14 35.83 23.35
N GLN A 86 -15.03 37.15 23.16
CA GLN A 86 -14.49 37.74 21.94
C GLN A 86 -13.02 37.36 21.73
N ALA A 87 -12.20 37.38 22.78
CA ALA A 87 -10.81 36.96 22.71
C ALA A 87 -10.69 35.48 22.32
N THR A 88 -11.55 34.63 22.88
CA THR A 88 -11.61 33.19 22.57
C THR A 88 -12.03 32.96 21.12
N ALA A 89 -13.04 33.69 20.62
CA ALA A 89 -13.48 33.61 19.23
C ALA A 89 -12.38 34.07 18.26
N ASN A 90 -11.67 35.15 18.58
CA ASN A 90 -10.55 35.62 17.77
C ASN A 90 -9.41 34.60 17.74
N ALA A 91 -9.07 33.99 18.88
CA ALA A 91 -8.06 32.93 18.94
C ALA A 91 -8.47 31.70 18.10
N ALA A 92 -9.75 31.30 18.14
CA ALA A 92 -10.27 30.22 17.30
C ALA A 92 -10.17 30.56 15.81
N ASN A 93 -10.51 31.78 15.41
CA ASN A 93 -10.38 32.24 14.02
C ASN A 93 -8.92 32.25 13.55
N MET A 94 -7.99 32.68 14.41
CA MET A 94 -6.55 32.62 14.11
C MET A 94 -6.06 31.17 13.96
N ALA A 95 -6.48 30.27 14.84
CA ALA A 95 -6.13 28.86 14.76
C ALA A 95 -6.69 28.21 13.48
N ALA A 96 -7.92 28.54 13.09
CA ALA A 96 -8.53 28.08 11.84
C ALA A 96 -7.79 28.62 10.60
N THR A 97 -7.33 29.87 10.63
CA THR A 97 -6.54 30.48 9.55
C THR A 97 -5.13 29.87 9.44
N ALA A 98 -4.53 29.52 10.58
CA ALA A 98 -3.22 28.88 10.63
C ALA A 98 -3.25 27.39 10.28
N ALA A 99 -4.43 26.76 10.31
CA ALA A 99 -4.59 25.36 9.93
C ALA A 99 -4.19 25.15 8.47
N GLU A 100 -3.47 24.06 8.22
CA GLU A 100 -3.05 23.71 6.86
C GLU A 100 -4.27 23.40 5.98
N THR A 101 -4.30 24.02 4.80
CA THR A 101 -5.36 23.75 3.82
C THR A 101 -5.16 22.37 3.19
N PRO A 102 -6.22 21.69 2.73
CA PRO A 102 -6.11 20.43 2.00
C PRO A 102 -5.16 20.53 0.79
N THR A 103 -5.18 21.67 0.09
CA THR A 103 -4.26 21.95 -1.01
C THR A 103 -2.81 22.02 -0.54
N GLY A 104 -2.54 22.67 0.60
CA GLY A 104 -1.20 22.72 1.20
C GLY A 104 -0.68 21.32 1.55
N ALA A 105 -1.52 20.50 2.18
CA ALA A 105 -1.18 19.11 2.48
C ALA A 105 -0.90 18.31 1.20
N GLN A 106 -1.73 18.48 0.16
CA GLN A 106 -1.51 17.84 -1.15
C GLN A 106 -0.20 18.30 -1.81
N THR A 107 0.16 19.59 -1.70
CA THR A 107 1.44 20.12 -2.20
C THR A 107 2.62 19.50 -1.45
N LYS A 108 2.56 19.38 -0.12
CA LYS A 108 3.61 18.70 0.65
C LYS A 108 3.81 17.26 0.22
N VAL A 109 2.70 16.52 0.03
CA VAL A 109 2.76 15.14 -0.49
C VAL A 109 3.37 15.10 -1.88
N ASN A 110 2.89 15.94 -2.80
CA ASN A 110 3.40 15.98 -4.17
C ASN A 110 4.88 16.38 -4.24
N ASN A 111 5.35 17.25 -3.35
CA ASN A 111 6.77 17.61 -3.27
C ASN A 111 7.63 16.46 -2.71
N ALA A 112 7.09 15.65 -1.80
CA ALA A 112 7.82 14.55 -1.19
C ALA A 112 7.92 13.32 -2.10
N VAL A 113 6.85 12.97 -2.82
CA VAL A 113 6.78 11.71 -3.59
C VAL A 113 6.47 11.90 -5.08
N GLY A 114 6.31 13.15 -5.54
CA GLY A 114 5.82 13.45 -6.89
C GLY A 114 4.29 13.39 -7.00
N PRO A 115 3.68 14.03 -8.01
CA PRO A 115 2.24 13.96 -8.22
C PRO A 115 1.85 12.59 -8.79
N LEU A 116 0.68 12.08 -8.38
CA LEU A 116 0.14 10.77 -8.80
C LEU A 116 0.07 10.61 -10.33
N ALA A 117 -0.20 11.71 -11.05
CA ALA A 117 -0.27 11.74 -12.51
C ALA A 117 1.08 11.44 -13.19
N SER A 118 2.22 11.65 -12.51
CA SER A 118 3.56 11.39 -13.04
C SER A 118 3.96 9.92 -13.00
N LEU A 119 3.20 9.05 -12.35
CA LEU A 119 3.46 7.61 -12.40
C LEU A 119 3.30 7.08 -13.83
N LEU A 120 4.12 6.10 -14.22
CA LEU A 120 4.06 5.48 -15.56
C LEU A 120 3.13 4.26 -15.62
N THR A 121 2.55 3.86 -14.49
CA THR A 121 1.62 2.73 -14.38
C THR A 121 0.28 3.06 -15.05
N GLY A 122 -0.47 2.06 -15.50
CA GLY A 122 -1.80 2.29 -16.08
C GLY A 122 -2.83 2.73 -15.03
N THR A 123 -2.76 2.13 -13.85
CA THR A 123 -3.62 2.35 -12.69
C THR A 123 -3.03 3.44 -11.80
N LYS A 124 -3.81 4.51 -11.59
CA LYS A 124 -3.40 5.69 -10.82
C LYS A 124 -4.48 6.18 -9.86
N THR A 125 -5.35 5.29 -9.36
CA THR A 125 -6.40 5.66 -8.40
C THR A 125 -5.81 6.11 -7.06
N ASN A 126 -4.72 5.47 -6.65
CA ASN A 126 -3.87 5.87 -5.53
C ASN A 126 -2.49 5.21 -5.71
N THR A 127 -1.54 5.57 -4.84
CA THR A 127 -0.17 5.02 -4.88
C THR A 127 -0.12 3.52 -4.65
N VAL A 128 -0.98 2.96 -3.78
CA VAL A 128 -1.03 1.52 -3.50
C VAL A 128 -1.44 0.74 -4.75
N ALA A 129 -2.44 1.22 -5.48
CA ALA A 129 -2.92 0.59 -6.71
C ALA A 129 -1.83 0.57 -7.78
N ALA A 130 -1.12 1.69 -7.97
CA ALA A 130 0.00 1.78 -8.90
C ALA A 130 1.15 0.82 -8.52
N ILE A 131 1.49 0.74 -7.22
CA ILE A 131 2.53 -0.18 -6.73
C ILE A 131 2.13 -1.64 -6.93
N ASN A 132 0.87 -2.00 -6.66
CA ASN A 132 0.37 -3.37 -6.88
C ASN A 132 0.40 -3.77 -8.36
N GLU A 133 0.12 -2.83 -9.26
CA GLU A 133 0.26 -3.06 -10.70
C GLU A 133 1.73 -3.36 -11.07
N LEU A 134 2.70 -2.62 -10.54
CA LEU A 134 4.12 -2.86 -10.77
C LEU A 134 4.56 -4.27 -10.30
N PHE A 135 4.13 -4.69 -9.10
CA PHE A 135 4.40 -6.05 -8.61
C PHE A 135 3.80 -7.12 -9.53
N THR A 136 2.59 -6.88 -10.04
CA THR A 136 1.93 -7.77 -10.99
C THR A 136 2.69 -7.84 -12.31
N PHE A 137 3.14 -6.71 -12.86
CA PHE A 137 3.98 -6.68 -14.05
C PHE A 137 5.29 -7.47 -13.88
N ALA A 138 5.98 -7.29 -12.75
CA ALA A 138 7.20 -8.04 -12.47
C ALA A 138 6.95 -9.55 -12.35
N SER A 139 5.86 -9.96 -11.70
CA SER A 139 5.46 -11.37 -11.59
C SER A 139 5.13 -12.00 -12.94
N ASN A 140 4.33 -11.29 -13.76
CA ASN A 140 3.97 -11.72 -15.11
C ASN A 140 5.21 -11.82 -16.02
N GLY A 141 6.14 -10.87 -15.92
CA GLY A 141 7.40 -10.89 -16.65
C GLY A 141 8.26 -12.11 -16.29
N LYS A 142 8.46 -12.38 -14.99
CA LYS A 142 9.20 -13.58 -14.54
C LYS A 142 8.55 -14.87 -15.02
N THR A 143 7.22 -14.96 -14.98
CA THR A 143 6.49 -16.14 -15.46
C THR A 143 6.71 -16.37 -16.95
N GLN A 144 6.66 -15.31 -17.76
CA GLN A 144 6.92 -15.39 -19.20
C GLN A 144 8.36 -15.81 -19.52
N VAL A 145 9.35 -15.23 -18.83
CA VAL A 145 10.76 -15.58 -19.03
C VAL A 145 11.03 -17.02 -18.56
N ALA A 146 10.49 -17.44 -17.42
CA ALA A 146 10.59 -18.82 -16.94
C ALA A 146 9.98 -19.83 -17.93
N ALA A 147 8.83 -19.51 -18.52
CA ALA A 147 8.22 -20.34 -19.56
C ALA A 147 9.14 -20.46 -20.78
N ALA A 148 9.78 -19.36 -21.20
CA ALA A 148 10.72 -19.38 -22.33
C ALA A 148 11.97 -20.24 -22.03
N ILE A 149 12.55 -20.15 -20.82
CA ILE A 149 13.69 -20.96 -20.39
C ILE A 149 13.32 -22.45 -20.34
N THR A 150 12.14 -22.76 -19.78
CA THR A 150 11.59 -24.12 -19.76
C THR A 150 11.37 -24.65 -21.18
N GLY A 151 10.88 -23.80 -22.10
CA GLY A 151 10.75 -24.13 -23.52
C GLY A 151 12.08 -24.42 -24.23
N LYS A 152 13.21 -24.02 -23.65
CA LYS A 152 14.57 -24.36 -24.09
C LYS A 152 15.16 -25.59 -23.38
N GLY A 153 14.36 -26.30 -22.60
CA GLY A 153 14.75 -27.55 -21.93
C GLY A 153 15.36 -27.38 -20.54
N VAL A 154 15.39 -26.16 -19.98
CA VAL A 154 15.88 -25.91 -18.61
C VAL A 154 14.69 -25.60 -17.69
N PRO A 155 14.36 -26.44 -16.69
CA PRO A 155 13.20 -26.21 -15.83
C PRO A 155 13.29 -24.90 -15.03
N ALA A 156 12.40 -23.94 -15.33
CA ALA A 156 12.30 -22.65 -14.65
C ALA A 156 10.86 -22.37 -14.18
N SER A 157 10.74 -21.57 -13.12
CA SER A 157 9.45 -21.18 -12.51
C SER A 157 9.36 -19.66 -12.35
N GLY A 158 8.14 -19.11 -12.41
CA GLY A 158 7.89 -17.70 -12.09
C GLY A 158 8.23 -17.32 -10.65
N SER A 159 8.42 -18.32 -9.78
CA SER A 159 8.91 -18.16 -8.40
C SER A 159 10.43 -18.06 -8.28
N ASP A 160 11.19 -18.34 -9.34
CA ASP A 160 12.65 -18.18 -9.32
C ASP A 160 13.03 -16.71 -9.08
N THR A 161 14.05 -16.49 -8.26
CA THR A 161 14.69 -15.18 -8.13
C THR A 161 15.44 -14.83 -9.43
N PHE A 162 15.67 -13.54 -9.69
CA PHE A 162 16.42 -13.12 -10.88
C PHE A 162 17.81 -13.78 -11.00
N PRO A 163 18.61 -13.94 -9.91
CA PRO A 163 19.85 -14.70 -9.98
C PRO A 163 19.68 -16.18 -10.35
N GLN A 164 18.67 -16.86 -9.80
CA GLN A 164 18.37 -18.25 -10.17
C GLN A 164 17.96 -18.37 -11.64
N MET A 165 17.15 -17.43 -12.13
CA MET A 165 16.73 -17.37 -13.52
C MET A 165 17.93 -17.13 -14.45
N ALA A 166 18.85 -16.25 -14.07
CA ALA A 166 20.09 -16.02 -14.82
C ALA A 166 20.98 -17.27 -14.87
N ALA A 167 21.14 -17.99 -13.76
CA ALA A 167 21.87 -19.26 -13.73
C ALA A 167 21.23 -20.30 -14.68
N LYS A 168 19.90 -20.41 -14.67
CA LYS A 168 19.15 -21.29 -15.58
C LYS A 168 19.29 -20.88 -17.04
N ILE A 169 19.33 -19.59 -17.36
CA ILE A 169 19.64 -19.11 -18.71
C ILE A 169 21.03 -19.61 -19.15
N GLY A 170 22.02 -19.58 -18.25
CA GLY A 170 23.36 -20.11 -18.52
C GLY A 170 23.41 -21.62 -18.79
N GLN A 171 22.39 -22.37 -18.41
CA GLN A 171 22.27 -23.81 -18.68
C GLN A 171 21.62 -24.11 -20.05
N ILE A 172 21.10 -23.09 -20.75
CA ILE A 172 20.48 -23.28 -22.06
C ILE A 172 21.56 -23.70 -23.06
N VAL A 173 21.38 -24.87 -23.67
CA VAL A 173 22.24 -25.36 -24.74
C VAL A 173 21.92 -24.59 -26.02
N THR A 174 22.87 -23.76 -26.49
CA THR A 174 22.71 -22.90 -27.68
C THR A 174 23.29 -23.48 -28.97
N GLY A 175 24.08 -24.56 -28.88
CA GLY A 175 24.67 -25.28 -30.01
C GLY A 175 23.96 -26.58 -30.34
N LYS A 176 24.31 -27.16 -31.50
CA LYS A 176 23.99 -28.57 -31.82
C LYS A 176 24.52 -29.50 -30.74
N ARG A 177 23.74 -30.50 -30.34
CA ARG A 177 24.19 -31.46 -29.32
C ARG A 177 25.35 -32.29 -29.86
N TYR A 178 26.34 -32.54 -29.00
CA TYR A 178 27.40 -33.51 -29.28
C TYR A 178 27.66 -34.36 -28.03
N ALA A 179 28.19 -35.55 -28.23
CA ALA A 179 28.65 -36.45 -27.18
C ALA A 179 29.98 -37.07 -27.61
N SER A 180 30.82 -37.42 -26.65
CA SER A 180 32.07 -38.13 -26.90
C SER A 180 32.35 -39.12 -25.78
N GLY A 181 33.15 -40.12 -26.07
CA GLY A 181 33.61 -41.06 -25.06
C GLY A 181 34.59 -42.06 -25.63
N THR A 182 34.89 -43.07 -24.83
CA THR A 182 35.84 -44.13 -25.18
C THR A 182 35.15 -45.47 -24.97
N VAL A 183 35.27 -46.40 -25.92
CA VAL A 183 34.67 -47.72 -25.81
C VAL A 183 35.59 -48.80 -26.38
N ALA A 184 35.64 -49.95 -25.73
CA ALA A 184 36.32 -51.12 -26.26
C ALA A 184 35.42 -51.81 -27.29
N ILE A 185 35.91 -51.98 -28.52
CA ILE A 185 35.16 -52.61 -29.60
C ILE A 185 35.57 -54.07 -29.81
N ALA A 186 34.59 -54.93 -30.05
CA ALA A 186 34.82 -56.35 -30.35
C ALA A 186 35.11 -56.57 -31.84
N ALA A 187 35.96 -57.55 -32.16
CA ALA A 187 36.41 -57.83 -33.53
C ALA A 187 35.31 -58.37 -34.46
N THR A 188 34.31 -59.06 -33.90
CA THR A 188 33.29 -59.81 -34.67
C THR A 188 31.86 -59.39 -34.36
N SER A 189 31.64 -58.42 -33.48
CA SER A 189 30.30 -58.00 -33.08
C SER A 189 30.21 -56.49 -32.85
N PRO A 190 29.11 -55.85 -33.28
CA PRO A 190 28.91 -54.43 -33.04
C PRO A 190 28.92 -54.12 -31.56
N THR A 191 29.59 -53.02 -31.20
CA THR A 191 29.55 -52.46 -29.86
C THR A 191 28.61 -51.26 -29.85
N THR A 192 27.61 -51.31 -28.98
CA THR A 192 26.59 -50.28 -28.89
C THR A 192 27.00 -49.15 -27.95
N VAL A 193 26.96 -47.93 -28.45
CA VAL A 193 26.97 -46.69 -27.67
C VAL A 193 25.53 -46.18 -27.63
N SER A 194 24.90 -46.13 -26.46
CA SER A 194 23.51 -45.69 -26.27
C SER A 194 23.39 -44.64 -25.17
N GLY A 195 22.21 -44.06 -24.98
CA GLY A 195 21.96 -43.06 -23.96
C GLY A 195 22.63 -41.70 -24.21
N ILE A 196 23.08 -41.40 -25.43
CA ILE A 196 23.74 -40.11 -25.74
C ILE A 196 22.73 -38.94 -25.84
N GLY A 197 21.42 -39.23 -25.72
CA GLY A 197 20.38 -38.22 -25.53
C GLY A 197 19.98 -37.44 -26.79
N PHE A 198 20.50 -37.80 -27.95
CA PHE A 198 20.10 -37.28 -29.26
C PHE A 198 20.33 -38.31 -30.36
N TRP A 199 19.69 -38.10 -31.53
CA TRP A 199 19.95 -38.90 -32.71
C TRP A 199 21.16 -38.33 -33.46
N PRO A 200 22.28 -39.06 -33.53
CA PRO A 200 23.49 -38.52 -34.12
C PRO A 200 23.38 -38.48 -35.66
N ARG A 201 23.74 -37.34 -36.27
CA ARG A 201 23.82 -37.15 -37.72
C ARG A 201 25.21 -37.34 -38.27
N VAL A 202 26.22 -37.11 -37.44
CA VAL A 202 27.61 -37.33 -37.77
C VAL A 202 28.28 -38.04 -36.61
N VAL A 203 28.96 -39.14 -36.89
CA VAL A 203 29.74 -39.87 -35.88
C VAL A 203 31.15 -40.08 -36.42
N PHE A 204 32.13 -39.78 -35.59
CA PHE A 204 33.54 -40.07 -35.83
C PHE A 204 34.03 -41.01 -34.74
N TYR A 205 34.88 -41.96 -35.06
CA TYR A 205 35.67 -42.64 -34.03
C TYR A 205 37.10 -42.90 -34.50
N THR A 206 38.03 -42.89 -33.55
CA THR A 206 39.47 -42.99 -33.78
C THR A 206 40.02 -44.13 -32.94
N ALA A 207 40.77 -45.02 -33.60
CA ALA A 207 41.63 -46.03 -33.00
C ALA A 207 43.10 -45.55 -33.12
N PRO A 208 44.06 -46.17 -32.40
CA PRO A 208 45.48 -45.81 -32.49
C PRO A 208 46.04 -45.77 -33.92
N ASP A 209 45.52 -46.63 -34.81
CA ASP A 209 46.02 -46.79 -36.18
C ASP A 209 45.04 -46.30 -37.27
N HIS A 210 43.80 -45.88 -36.91
CA HIS A 210 42.74 -45.57 -37.89
C HIS A 210 41.76 -44.50 -37.39
N ALA A 211 41.18 -43.72 -38.31
CA ALA A 211 40.07 -42.83 -38.03
C ALA A 211 38.93 -43.11 -39.01
N TYR A 212 37.71 -43.20 -38.50
CA TYR A 212 36.52 -43.45 -39.28
C TYR A 212 35.50 -42.34 -39.05
N CYS A 213 34.80 -41.96 -40.12
CA CYS A 213 33.76 -40.95 -40.09
C CYS A 213 32.52 -41.47 -40.81
N PHE A 214 31.35 -41.22 -40.23
CA PHE A 214 30.05 -41.59 -40.76
C PHE A 214 29.18 -40.33 -40.84
N PHE A 215 28.72 -40.01 -42.06
CA PHE A 215 27.77 -38.93 -42.32
C PHE A 215 26.42 -39.52 -42.66
N ILE A 216 25.36 -39.03 -42.05
CA ILE A 216 24.01 -39.53 -42.30
C ILE A 216 23.11 -38.37 -42.73
N SER A 217 22.59 -38.46 -43.94
CA SER A 217 21.54 -37.57 -44.46
C SER A 217 20.20 -38.27 -44.39
N ARG A 218 19.20 -37.59 -43.81
CA ARG A 218 17.80 -38.05 -43.85
C ARG A 218 17.26 -37.70 -45.24
N LEU A 219 17.45 -38.58 -46.22
CA LEU A 219 16.85 -38.43 -47.54
C LEU A 219 15.54 -39.24 -47.59
N PRO A 220 14.37 -38.60 -47.53
CA PRO A 220 13.12 -39.30 -47.78
C PRO A 220 13.05 -39.65 -49.26
N VAL A 221 13.47 -40.87 -49.61
CA VAL A 221 13.25 -41.43 -50.95
C VAL A 221 12.21 -42.54 -50.81
N MET A 222 11.03 -42.34 -51.39
CA MET A 222 9.99 -43.36 -51.58
C MET A 222 9.54 -44.10 -50.29
N GLY A 223 9.34 -43.37 -49.18
CA GLY A 223 8.72 -43.93 -47.97
C GLY A 223 9.55 -44.98 -47.21
N ARG A 224 10.85 -45.11 -47.51
CA ARG A 224 11.81 -45.92 -46.75
C ARG A 224 12.91 -45.01 -46.23
N GLU A 225 13.25 -45.14 -44.94
CA GLU A 225 14.43 -44.47 -44.38
C GLU A 225 15.69 -45.21 -44.87
N LEU A 226 16.47 -44.57 -45.75
CA LEU A 226 17.74 -45.12 -46.24
C LEU A 226 18.90 -44.52 -45.42
N ASN A 227 19.60 -45.38 -44.67
CA ASN A 227 20.80 -45.02 -43.94
C ASN A 227 22.02 -45.24 -44.87
N TYR A 228 22.63 -44.17 -45.35
CA TYR A 228 23.91 -44.24 -46.07
C TYR A 228 25.04 -44.03 -45.08
N GLY A 229 25.92 -45.02 -44.91
CA GLY A 229 27.19 -44.88 -44.22
C GLY A 229 28.31 -44.97 -45.25
N PHE A 230 29.14 -43.93 -45.35
CA PHE A 230 30.33 -43.97 -46.21
C PHE A 230 31.54 -44.36 -45.37
N TRP A 231 32.20 -45.47 -45.71
CA TRP A 231 33.45 -45.87 -45.06
C TRP A 231 34.62 -45.11 -45.70
N LEU A 232 35.18 -44.14 -44.98
CA LEU A 232 36.47 -43.55 -45.36
C LEU A 232 37.61 -44.38 -44.74
N GLY A 233 37.99 -45.47 -45.40
CA GLY A 233 39.23 -46.17 -45.10
C GLY A 233 40.43 -45.55 -45.82
N TYR A 234 41.58 -45.48 -45.16
CA TYR A 234 42.90 -45.05 -45.67
C TYR A 234 42.92 -43.81 -46.58
N SER A 235 43.11 -42.64 -45.96
CA SER A 235 43.59 -41.40 -46.61
C SER A 235 42.90 -41.02 -47.93
N GLN A 236 41.59 -40.75 -47.93
CA GLN A 236 40.92 -40.16 -49.09
C GLN A 236 40.09 -38.93 -48.71
N PHE A 237 40.78 -37.79 -48.56
CA PHE A 237 40.25 -36.50 -48.99
C PHE A 237 40.91 -36.17 -50.34
N GLY A 238 40.58 -36.97 -51.35
CA GLY A 238 41.03 -36.79 -52.72
C GLY A 238 39.89 -37.14 -53.66
N LEU A 239 39.39 -36.16 -54.41
CA LEU A 239 38.39 -36.34 -55.47
C LEU A 239 38.95 -37.27 -56.55
N SER A 240 38.73 -38.58 -56.40
CA SER A 240 39.06 -39.57 -57.41
C SER A 240 38.19 -40.80 -57.15
N GLY A 241 37.17 -40.95 -57.99
CA GLY A 241 36.08 -41.90 -57.82
C GLY A 241 36.53 -43.36 -57.75
N ALA A 242 36.29 -43.97 -56.59
CA ALA A 242 35.91 -45.37 -56.45
C ALA A 242 35.27 -45.54 -55.07
N ALA A 243 33.94 -45.44 -54.99
CA ALA A 243 33.20 -45.81 -53.80
C ALA A 243 33.18 -47.35 -53.72
N TYR A 244 33.79 -47.93 -52.69
CA TYR A 244 33.57 -49.33 -52.34
C TYR A 244 32.17 -49.45 -51.70
N GLU A 245 31.20 -49.99 -52.44
CA GLU A 245 29.92 -50.41 -51.86
C GLU A 245 30.05 -51.86 -51.38
N GLU A 246 30.16 -52.07 -50.06
CA GLU A 246 29.91 -53.39 -49.46
C GLU A 246 28.44 -53.53 -49.05
N GLY A 247 27.87 -54.68 -49.39
CA GLY A 247 26.44 -54.95 -49.34
C GLY A 247 25.80 -55.00 -47.94
N SER A 248 24.54 -54.60 -47.91
CA SER A 248 23.45 -55.05 -47.02
C SER A 248 23.56 -54.94 -45.49
N ALA A 249 24.69 -54.60 -44.88
CA ALA A 249 24.82 -54.49 -43.41
C ALA A 249 24.46 -53.10 -42.84
N SER A 250 24.19 -52.11 -43.68
CA SER A 250 23.99 -50.68 -43.34
C SER A 250 22.73 -50.35 -42.52
N LYS A 251 21.94 -51.36 -42.11
CA LYS A 251 20.65 -51.13 -41.43
C LYS A 251 20.71 -50.96 -39.91
N GLN A 252 21.83 -51.24 -39.25
CA GLN A 252 21.87 -51.33 -37.77
C GLN A 252 22.88 -50.39 -37.09
N PHE A 253 23.45 -49.40 -37.79
CA PHE A 253 24.51 -48.55 -37.21
C PHE A 253 24.03 -47.44 -36.30
N LEU A 254 22.76 -47.03 -36.35
CA LEU A 254 22.21 -45.97 -35.51
C LEU A 254 21.03 -46.45 -34.68
N LEU A 255 20.94 -45.93 -33.45
CA LEU A 255 19.82 -46.07 -32.54
C LEU A 255 19.15 -44.70 -32.35
N SER A 256 17.93 -44.67 -31.81
CA SER A 256 17.21 -43.42 -31.49
C SER A 256 18.00 -42.47 -30.56
N ASP A 257 18.94 -43.03 -29.80
CA ASP A 257 19.72 -42.39 -28.76
C ASP A 257 21.16 -42.92 -28.73
N GLY A 258 21.70 -43.33 -29.88
CA GLY A 258 22.97 -44.05 -29.94
C GLY A 258 23.42 -44.50 -31.32
N PHE A 259 24.46 -45.32 -31.37
CA PHE A 259 25.02 -45.90 -32.57
C PHE A 259 25.82 -47.19 -32.26
N ASN A 260 26.07 -47.99 -33.29
CA ASN A 260 26.90 -49.18 -33.21
C ASN A 260 28.25 -48.93 -33.89
N ILE A 261 29.33 -49.35 -33.23
CA ILE A 261 30.69 -49.34 -33.78
C ILE A 261 31.07 -50.78 -34.14
N HIS A 262 31.56 -51.00 -35.35
CA HIS A 262 32.04 -52.31 -35.79
C HIS A 262 33.56 -52.31 -35.83
N GLY A 263 34.18 -53.35 -35.28
CA GLY A 263 35.62 -53.55 -35.33
C GLY A 263 36.12 -53.97 -36.73
N PRO A 264 37.42 -53.81 -37.00
CA PRO A 264 38.03 -54.31 -38.24
C PRO A 264 37.90 -55.83 -38.31
N THR A 265 37.45 -56.33 -39.47
CA THR A 265 37.04 -57.72 -39.70
C THR A 265 38.17 -58.76 -39.66
N SER A 266 39.40 -58.39 -39.28
CA SER A 266 40.58 -59.26 -39.50
C SER A 266 41.63 -59.33 -38.38
N SER A 267 41.40 -58.84 -37.15
CA SER A 267 42.32 -59.17 -36.05
C SER A 267 41.62 -59.24 -34.69
N GLY A 268 41.76 -60.36 -33.99
CA GLY A 268 41.12 -60.67 -32.70
C GLY A 268 41.62 -59.84 -31.51
N SER A 269 42.05 -58.60 -31.74
CA SER A 269 42.55 -57.67 -30.72
C SER A 269 41.45 -56.68 -30.35
N PHE A 270 41.08 -56.59 -29.07
CA PHE A 270 40.21 -55.53 -28.58
C PHE A 270 40.88 -54.18 -28.81
N GLN A 271 40.25 -53.31 -29.58
CA GLN A 271 40.72 -51.94 -29.74
C GLN A 271 39.87 -51.01 -28.89
N THR A 272 40.52 -50.09 -28.21
CA THR A 272 39.83 -48.99 -27.53
C THR A 272 39.76 -47.84 -28.52
N VAL A 273 38.54 -47.34 -28.78
CA VAL A 273 38.32 -46.22 -29.69
C VAL A 273 37.71 -45.05 -28.96
N ASP A 274 38.17 -43.85 -29.29
CA ASP A 274 37.51 -42.61 -28.91
C ASP A 274 36.46 -42.28 -29.97
N TRP A 275 35.28 -41.84 -29.55
CA TRP A 275 34.18 -41.52 -30.44
C TRP A 275 33.62 -40.14 -30.16
N TYR A 276 33.08 -39.52 -31.20
CA TYR A 276 32.43 -38.20 -31.20
C TYR A 276 31.17 -38.28 -32.04
N ALA A 277 30.03 -37.95 -31.46
CA ALA A 277 28.73 -37.94 -32.11
C ALA A 277 28.16 -36.52 -32.10
N PHE A 278 27.56 -36.08 -33.20
CA PHE A 278 27.01 -34.74 -33.38
C PHE A 278 25.60 -34.81 -33.98
N GLU A 279 24.70 -33.95 -33.50
CA GLU A 279 23.33 -33.75 -34.02
C GLU A 279 23.24 -32.96 -35.34
#